data_AF-A0A915VDG2-F1
#
_entry.id   AF-A0A915VDG2-F1
#
_cell.length_a   1.000
_cell.length_b   1.000
_cell.length_c   1.000
_cell.angle_alpha   90.00
_cell.angle_beta   90.00
_cell.angle_gamma   90.00
#
_symmetry.space_group_name_H-M   'P 1'
#
loop_
_entity.id
_entity.type
_entity.pdbx_description
1 polymer ?
#
loop_
_entity_poly.entity_id
_entity_poly.type
_entity_poly.pdbx_seq_one_letter_code
_entity_poly.pdbx_strand_id
1 'polypeptide(L)'
;MLETCPRCGARLGKPLSSGRQVCSACGWSMVVLERSSPPPPTGLPLLLNQIGRLIKRFFQYLGVQLQLLWRSLKSHLRVNPHRRNIWEQLAAKLKHLEEKIPTADPSHEWLTPEEAFQLLGGDPENPYSKVSTLDGKRRIGLSAFRRLVNTAEYADFGFEYASDRHVKNLPYLRPLSRQP
;
A
#
# COMPACT_ATOMS: atom_id res chain seq x y z
N MET A 1 16.00 -62.18 2.29
CA MET A 1 15.87 -63.63 2.52
C MET A 1 16.72 -63.97 3.73
N LEU A 2 16.24 -64.80 4.67
CA LEU A 2 17.02 -65.18 5.86
C LEU A 2 17.85 -66.43 5.55
N GLU A 3 19.16 -66.38 5.84
CA GLU A 3 20.06 -67.50 5.59
C GLU A 3 20.16 -68.48 6.76
N THR A 4 19.82 -68.04 7.98
CA THR A 4 19.92 -68.82 9.22
C THR A 4 18.63 -68.73 10.04
N CYS A 5 18.28 -69.83 10.69
CA CYS A 5 17.09 -69.91 11.52
C CYS A 5 17.27 -69.09 12.80
N PRO A 6 16.35 -68.15 13.11
CA PRO A 6 16.48 -67.31 14.30
C PRO A 6 16.30 -68.07 15.63
N ARG A 7 15.75 -69.30 15.59
CA ARG A 7 15.49 -70.12 16.79
C ARG A 7 16.67 -71.01 17.17
N CYS A 8 17.34 -71.62 16.20
CA CYS A 8 18.36 -72.63 16.45
C CYS A 8 19.70 -72.36 15.75
N GLY A 9 19.81 -71.28 14.97
CA GLY A 9 21.02 -70.93 14.24
C GLY A 9 21.34 -71.84 13.04
N ALA A 10 20.57 -72.91 12.81
CA ALA A 10 20.77 -73.81 11.68
C ALA A 10 20.52 -73.07 10.35
N ARG A 11 21.32 -73.39 9.33
CA ARG A 11 21.20 -72.79 8.00
C ARG A 11 19.87 -73.17 7.37
N LEU A 12 19.14 -72.18 6.86
CA LEU A 12 17.83 -72.39 6.22
C LEU A 12 18.03 -72.87 4.78
N GLY A 13 17.21 -73.83 4.35
CA GLY A 13 17.17 -74.30 2.97
C GLY A 13 16.48 -73.32 2.03
N LYS A 14 16.44 -73.67 0.73
CA LYS A 14 15.66 -72.93 -0.27
C LYS A 14 14.18 -72.88 0.12
N PRO A 15 13.47 -71.76 -0.12
CA PRO A 15 12.04 -71.66 0.17
C PRO A 15 11.25 -72.69 -0.65
N LEU A 16 10.16 -73.20 -0.06
CA LEU A 16 9.23 -74.10 -0.74
C LEU A 16 8.46 -73.35 -1.83
N SER A 17 7.85 -74.09 -2.76
CA SER A 17 7.00 -73.54 -3.83
C SER A 17 5.85 -72.65 -3.35
N SER A 18 5.47 -72.76 -2.07
CA SER A 18 4.48 -71.91 -1.39
C SER A 18 5.01 -70.56 -0.90
N GLY A 19 6.29 -70.23 -1.15
CA GLY A 19 6.93 -69.00 -0.66
C GLY A 19 7.27 -69.02 0.84
N ARG A 20 7.12 -70.17 1.51
CA ARG A 20 7.48 -70.35 2.91
C ARG A 20 8.89 -70.90 3.05
N GLN A 21 9.65 -70.37 4.00
CA GLN A 21 10.95 -70.91 4.39
C GLN A 21 10.79 -71.64 5.73
N VAL A 22 11.25 -72.89 5.79
CA VAL A 22 11.11 -73.77 6.96
C VAL A 22 12.49 -74.27 7.40
N CYS A 23 12.73 -74.30 8.70
CA CYS A 23 13.91 -74.90 9.29
C CYS A 23 13.70 -76.41 9.48
N SER A 24 14.59 -77.21 8.90
CA SER A 24 14.57 -78.67 9.04
C SER A 24 14.95 -79.14 10.45
N ALA A 25 15.71 -78.36 11.22
CA ALA A 25 16.21 -78.76 12.53
C ALA A 25 15.19 -78.56 13.67
N CYS A 26 14.37 -77.51 13.61
CA CYS A 26 13.46 -77.16 14.71
C CYS A 26 12.00 -76.90 14.27
N GLY A 27 11.67 -77.12 12.99
CA GLY A 27 10.30 -76.96 12.46
C GLY A 27 9.80 -75.51 12.37
N TRP A 28 10.65 -74.52 12.64
CA TRP A 28 10.25 -73.12 12.54
C TRP A 28 9.97 -72.73 11.09
N SER A 29 8.84 -72.07 10.81
CA SER A 29 8.49 -71.61 9.46
C SER A 29 8.07 -70.15 9.44
N MET A 30 8.42 -69.45 8.36
CA MET A 30 7.94 -68.11 8.08
C MET A 30 7.46 -67.98 6.63
N VAL A 31 6.44 -67.16 6.42
CA VAL A 31 6.01 -66.75 5.08
C VAL A 31 6.92 -65.63 4.62
N VAL A 32 7.67 -65.86 3.54
CA VAL A 32 8.42 -64.78 2.90
C VAL A 32 7.42 -64.01 2.06
N LEU A 33 6.74 -63.03 2.68
CA LEU A 33 5.95 -62.05 1.94
C LEU A 33 6.92 -61.25 1.07
N GLU A 34 6.94 -61.59 -0.21
CA GLU A 34 7.62 -60.80 -1.24
C GLU A 34 6.89 -59.47 -1.33
N ARG A 35 7.40 -58.50 -0.59
CA ARG A 35 6.86 -57.15 -0.52
C ARG A 35 7.18 -56.49 -1.87
N SER A 36 6.22 -56.50 -2.79
CA SER A 36 6.34 -55.76 -4.05
C SER A 36 6.76 -54.32 -3.73
N SER A 37 7.88 -53.90 -4.30
CA SER A 37 8.41 -52.55 -4.10
C SER A 37 7.37 -51.55 -4.60
N PRO A 38 7.01 -50.50 -3.82
CA PRO A 38 6.10 -49.47 -4.31
C PRO A 38 6.69 -48.79 -5.57
N PRO A 39 5.85 -48.36 -6.53
CA PRO A 39 6.32 -47.74 -7.77
C PRO A 39 7.17 -46.50 -7.49
N PRO A 40 8.15 -46.18 -8.37
CA PRO A 40 9.06 -45.07 -8.14
C PRO A 40 8.26 -43.75 -8.04
N PRO A 41 8.50 -42.93 -7.02
CA PRO A 41 7.76 -41.69 -6.86
C PRO A 41 8.16 -40.73 -7.98
N THR A 42 7.16 -40.30 -8.76
CA THR A 42 7.30 -39.22 -9.73
C THR A 42 7.85 -37.99 -9.01
N GLY A 43 8.99 -37.44 -9.46
CA GLY A 43 9.83 -36.53 -8.66
C GLY A 43 9.26 -35.13 -8.38
N LEU A 44 8.21 -34.70 -9.07
CA LEU A 44 7.62 -33.36 -8.93
C LEU A 44 6.84 -33.14 -7.62
N PRO A 45 5.90 -34.02 -7.19
CA PRO A 45 5.21 -33.88 -5.92
C PRO A 45 6.14 -33.98 -4.70
N LEU A 46 7.29 -34.65 -4.80
CA LEU A 46 8.26 -34.71 -3.71
C LEU A 46 8.97 -33.37 -3.47
N LEU A 47 9.35 -32.67 -4.54
CA LEU A 47 10.01 -31.36 -4.42
C LEU A 47 9.08 -30.30 -3.84
N LEU A 48 7.83 -30.23 -4.30
CA LEU A 48 6.83 -29.31 -3.72
C LEU A 48 6.57 -29.60 -2.24
N ASN A 49 6.49 -30.88 -1.85
CA ASN A 49 6.25 -31.25 -0.47
C ASN A 49 7.48 -31.00 0.43
N GLN A 50 8.70 -31.09 -0.13
CA GLN A 50 9.93 -30.70 0.57
C GLN A 50 10.05 -29.16 0.72
N ILE A 51 9.74 -28.40 -0.32
CA ILE A 51 9.73 -26.93 -0.29
C ILE A 51 8.67 -26.43 0.70
N GLY A 52 7.47 -27.02 0.70
CA GLY A 52 6.40 -26.67 1.65
C GLY A 52 6.80 -26.91 3.11
N ARG A 53 7.54 -28.00 3.39
CA ARG A 53 8.08 -28.27 4.74
C ARG A 53 9.15 -27.26 5.15
N LEU A 54 10.02 -26.86 4.22
CA LEU A 54 11.03 -25.82 4.44
C LEU A 54 10.39 -24.46 4.73
N ILE A 55 9.42 -24.05 3.92
CA ILE A 55 8.67 -22.80 4.11
C ILE A 55 7.94 -22.81 5.46
N LYS A 56 7.27 -23.91 5.81
CA LYS A 56 6.58 -24.02 7.11
C LYS A 56 7.54 -23.89 8.29
N ARG A 57 8.70 -24.54 8.22
CA ARG A 57 9.75 -24.41 9.26
C ARG A 57 10.31 -23.00 9.32
N PHE A 58 10.49 -22.36 8.17
CA PHE A 58 10.97 -20.98 8.09
C PHE A 58 9.99 -20.02 8.76
N PHE A 59 8.69 -20.08 8.45
CA PHE A 59 7.68 -19.25 9.10
C PHE A 59 7.49 -19.53 10.59
N GLN A 60 7.64 -20.80 11.03
CA GLN A 60 7.64 -21.13 12.46
C GLN A 60 8.82 -20.45 13.18
N TYR A 61 10.00 -20.50 12.59
CA TYR A 61 11.19 -19.85 13.15
C TYR A 61 11.08 -18.33 13.13
N LEU A 62 10.56 -17.77 12.03
CA LEU A 62 10.30 -16.34 11.89
C LEU A 62 9.26 -15.87 12.90
N GLY A 63 8.20 -16.64 13.14
CA GLY A 63 7.19 -16.32 14.15
C GLY A 63 7.77 -16.25 15.56
N VAL A 64 8.65 -17.19 15.94
CA VAL A 64 9.33 -17.18 17.24
C VAL A 64 10.29 -16.00 17.35
N GLN A 65 11.07 -15.71 16.30
CA GLN A 65 11.95 -14.54 16.26
C GLN A 65 11.17 -13.23 16.33
N LEU A 66 10.06 -13.11 15.60
CA LEU A 66 9.19 -11.94 15.63
C LEU A 66 8.58 -11.77 17.02
N GLN A 67 8.18 -12.86 17.69
CA GLN A 67 7.59 -12.80 19.03
C GLN A 67 8.61 -12.34 20.08
N LEU A 68 9.88 -12.78 19.98
CA LEU A 68 10.97 -12.30 20.84
C LEU A 68 11.30 -10.83 20.55
N LEU A 69 11.35 -10.44 19.27
CA LEU A 69 11.58 -9.07 18.85
C LEU A 69 10.45 -8.13 19.29
N TRP A 70 9.19 -8.59 19.19
CA TRP A 70 8.02 -7.86 19.68
C TRP A 70 7.99 -7.73 21.20
N ARG A 71 8.47 -8.74 21.95
CA ARG A 71 8.65 -8.63 23.40
C ARG A 71 9.71 -7.60 23.75
N SER A 72 10.85 -7.60 23.05
CA SER A 72 11.91 -6.60 23.19
C SER A 72 11.43 -5.19 22.83
N LEU A 73 10.72 -5.03 21.71
CA LEU A 73 10.13 -3.75 21.34
C LEU A 73 9.06 -3.30 22.33
N LYS A 74 8.21 -4.19 22.85
CA LYS A 74 7.22 -3.83 23.89
C LYS A 74 7.89 -3.40 25.20
N SER A 75 9.03 -3.99 25.58
CA SER A 75 9.80 -3.49 26.73
C SER A 75 10.43 -2.11 26.45
N HIS A 76 10.86 -1.84 25.22
CA HIS A 76 11.34 -0.50 24.83
C HIS A 76 10.22 0.52 24.62
N LEU A 77 9.00 0.07 24.29
CA LEU A 77 7.79 0.90 24.14
C LEU A 77 7.08 1.15 25.48
N ARG A 78 7.50 0.50 26.57
CA ARG A 78 7.09 0.91 27.92
C ARG A 78 7.81 2.22 28.26
N VAL A 79 7.10 3.30 27.96
CA VAL A 79 7.17 4.61 28.63
C VAL A 79 8.45 5.37 28.34
N ASN A 80 8.50 5.98 27.15
CA ASN A 80 9.17 7.26 27.02
C ASN A 80 8.07 8.36 26.99
N PRO A 81 7.78 9.01 28.13
CA PRO A 81 6.68 9.99 28.24
C PRO A 81 6.85 11.14 27.24
N HIS A 82 8.08 11.38 26.80
CA HIS A 82 8.42 12.39 25.80
C HIS A 82 7.76 12.14 24.42
N ARG A 83 7.61 10.87 23.99
CA ARG A 83 6.96 10.59 22.70
C ARG A 83 5.46 10.91 22.71
N ARG A 84 4.76 10.68 23.84
CA ARG A 84 3.34 11.07 23.97
C ARG A 84 3.17 12.58 23.83
N ASN A 85 4.01 13.35 24.51
CA ASN A 85 4.00 14.80 24.43
C ASN A 85 4.27 15.31 23.00
N ILE A 86 5.15 14.65 22.23
CA ILE A 86 5.41 15.02 20.83
C ILE A 86 4.21 14.72 19.93
N TRP A 87 3.55 13.58 20.09
CA TRP A 87 2.34 13.25 19.32
C TRP A 87 1.18 14.18 19.65
N GLU A 88 1.00 14.52 20.93
CA GLU A 88 0.01 15.49 21.38
C GLU A 88 0.33 16.90 20.86
N GLN A 89 1.60 17.30 20.86
CA GLN A 89 2.04 18.59 20.32
C GLN A 89 1.90 18.66 18.79
N LEU A 90 2.15 17.55 18.09
CA LEU A 90 1.92 17.46 16.64
C LEU A 90 0.43 17.45 16.31
N ALA A 91 -0.40 16.73 17.07
CA ALA A 91 -1.84 16.73 16.92
C ALA A 91 -2.43 18.12 17.20
N ALA A 92 -1.94 18.81 18.24
CA ALA A 92 -2.33 20.18 18.55
C ALA A 92 -1.89 21.16 17.46
N LYS A 93 -0.67 21.01 16.92
CA LYS A 93 -0.20 21.80 15.79
C LYS A 93 -1.00 21.53 14.51
N LEU A 94 -1.37 20.28 14.25
CA LEU A 94 -2.22 19.91 13.12
C LEU A 94 -3.60 20.54 13.24
N LYS A 95 -4.22 20.44 14.43
CA LYS A 95 -5.51 21.05 14.70
C LYS A 95 -5.47 22.58 14.61
N HIS A 96 -4.40 23.20 15.11
CA HIS A 96 -4.15 24.63 14.99
C HIS A 96 -3.89 25.07 13.54
N LEU A 97 -3.25 24.22 12.74
CA LEU A 97 -3.06 24.46 11.31
C LEU A 97 -4.36 24.28 10.54
N GLU A 98 -5.19 23.30 10.90
CA GLU A 98 -6.52 23.10 10.34
C GLU A 98 -7.44 24.28 10.64
N GLU A 99 -7.37 24.86 11.84
CA GLU A 99 -8.08 26.07 12.23
C GLU A 99 -7.52 27.35 11.57
N LYS A 100 -6.25 27.33 11.15
CA LYS A 100 -5.58 28.42 10.42
C LYS A 100 -5.66 28.31 8.91
N ILE A 101 -6.08 27.17 8.36
CA ILE A 101 -6.48 27.12 6.95
C ILE A 101 -7.79 27.90 6.94
N PRO A 102 -7.86 29.10 6.33
CA PRO A 102 -9.15 29.70 6.07
C PRO A 102 -9.89 28.68 5.21
N THR A 103 -10.88 28.02 5.80
CA THR A 103 -11.88 27.26 5.07
C THR A 103 -12.37 28.22 4.01
N ALA A 104 -11.87 28.05 2.79
CA ALA A 104 -12.17 28.93 1.69
C ALA A 104 -13.68 28.88 1.56
N ASP A 105 -14.34 29.94 2.01
CA ASP A 105 -15.78 30.03 2.02
C ASP A 105 -16.24 29.68 0.60
N PRO A 106 -16.96 28.55 0.42
CA PRO A 106 -17.42 28.12 -0.90
C PRO A 106 -18.46 29.09 -1.48
N SER A 107 -18.76 30.18 -0.77
CA SER A 107 -19.73 31.22 -1.10
C SER A 107 -19.23 32.28 -2.08
N HIS A 108 -17.94 32.36 -2.38
CA HIS A 108 -17.48 33.22 -3.47
C HIS A 108 -17.70 32.48 -4.80
N GLU A 109 -18.86 32.72 -5.38
CA GLU A 109 -19.28 32.25 -6.69
C GLU A 109 -18.17 32.52 -7.73
N TRP A 110 -17.91 31.53 -8.58
CA TRP A 110 -16.96 31.70 -9.65
C TRP A 110 -17.57 32.60 -10.71
N LEU A 111 -16.84 33.66 -11.06
CA LEU A 111 -17.26 34.71 -11.96
C LEU A 111 -16.69 34.49 -13.35
N THR A 112 -17.42 34.99 -14.32
CA THR A 112 -16.94 35.17 -15.68
C THR A 112 -15.97 36.36 -15.75
N PRO A 113 -15.13 36.44 -16.80
CA PRO A 113 -14.26 37.59 -17.02
C PRO A 113 -15.03 38.92 -17.14
N GLU A 114 -16.27 38.87 -17.61
CA GLU A 114 -17.13 40.05 -17.78
C GLU A 114 -17.61 40.57 -16.42
N GLU A 115 -18.11 39.68 -15.57
CA GLU A 115 -18.53 40.01 -14.20
C GLU A 115 -17.35 40.48 -13.35
N ALA A 116 -16.20 39.81 -13.46
CA ALA A 116 -14.97 40.24 -12.78
C ALA A 116 -14.52 41.64 -13.24
N PHE A 117 -14.66 41.95 -14.53
CA PHE A 117 -14.35 43.27 -15.07
C PHE A 117 -15.33 44.34 -14.56
N GLN A 118 -16.63 44.00 -14.44
CA GLN A 118 -17.64 44.85 -13.82
C GLN A 118 -17.35 45.13 -12.34
N LEU A 119 -16.92 44.12 -11.57
CA LEU A 119 -16.55 44.30 -10.15
C LEU A 119 -15.39 45.25 -9.95
N LEU A 120 -14.47 45.33 -10.91
CA LEU A 120 -13.37 46.31 -10.90
C LEU A 120 -13.82 47.73 -11.30
N GLY A 121 -15.10 47.95 -11.58
CA GLY A 121 -15.65 49.22 -12.06
C GLY A 121 -15.50 49.42 -13.57
N GLY A 122 -15.14 48.37 -14.30
CA GLY A 122 -15.15 48.36 -15.76
C GLY A 122 -16.57 48.20 -16.32
N ASP A 123 -16.80 48.69 -17.53
CA ASP A 123 -18.07 48.54 -18.23
C ASP A 123 -17.83 47.66 -19.47
N PRO A 124 -18.41 46.45 -19.56
CA PRO A 124 -18.15 45.54 -20.68
C PRO A 124 -18.78 46.00 -21.99
N GLU A 125 -19.82 46.82 -21.95
CA GLU A 125 -20.47 47.39 -23.14
C GLU A 125 -19.63 48.53 -23.74
N ASN A 126 -18.76 49.14 -22.93
CA ASN A 126 -17.91 50.24 -23.36
C ASN A 126 -16.50 49.74 -23.73
N PRO A 127 -16.12 49.73 -25.02
CA PRO A 127 -14.80 49.26 -25.46
C PRO A 127 -13.64 50.12 -24.98
N TYR A 128 -13.90 51.35 -24.53
CA TYR A 128 -12.89 52.25 -23.96
C TYR A 128 -12.73 52.09 -22.45
N SER A 129 -13.58 51.29 -21.79
CA SER A 129 -13.46 51.03 -20.37
C SER A 129 -12.18 50.24 -20.08
N LYS A 130 -11.46 50.67 -19.05
CA LYS A 130 -10.19 50.07 -18.64
C LYS A 130 -10.18 49.92 -17.13
N VAL A 131 -9.76 48.75 -16.67
CA VAL A 131 -9.56 48.44 -15.25
C VAL A 131 -8.09 48.54 -14.90
N SER A 132 -7.80 49.09 -13.72
CA SER A 132 -6.44 49.17 -13.18
C SER A 132 -6.14 48.01 -12.25
N THR A 133 -4.88 47.56 -12.24
CA THR A 133 -4.35 46.68 -11.19
C THR A 133 -4.47 47.33 -9.81
N LEU A 134 -4.40 46.53 -8.74
CA LEU A 134 -4.40 47.02 -7.36
C LEU A 134 -3.27 48.04 -7.11
N ASP A 135 -2.11 47.80 -7.72
CA ASP A 135 -0.95 48.70 -7.71
C ASP A 135 -1.12 50.00 -8.54
N GLY A 136 -2.17 50.10 -9.36
CA GLY A 136 -2.40 51.21 -10.29
C GLY A 136 -1.45 51.31 -11.50
N LYS A 137 -0.43 50.43 -11.59
CA LYS A 137 0.61 50.48 -12.63
C LYS A 137 0.14 50.07 -14.02
N ARG A 138 -0.79 49.11 -14.11
CA ARG A 138 -1.26 48.55 -15.40
C ARG A 138 -2.75 48.82 -15.55
N ARG A 139 -3.16 49.28 -16.74
CA ARG A 139 -4.55 49.49 -17.14
C ARG A 139 -4.85 48.70 -18.39
N ILE A 140 -5.86 47.84 -18.34
CA ILE A 140 -6.23 46.99 -19.47
C ILE A 140 -7.73 47.06 -19.73
N GLY A 141 -8.11 46.93 -21.00
CA GLY A 141 -9.50 46.76 -21.41
C GLY A 141 -9.94 45.30 -21.33
N LEU A 142 -11.24 45.06 -21.51
CA LEU A 142 -11.85 43.72 -21.38
C LEU A 142 -11.24 42.66 -22.31
N SER A 143 -10.90 43.03 -23.55
CA SER A 143 -10.28 42.10 -24.52
C SER A 143 -8.91 41.60 -24.07
N ALA A 144 -8.13 42.48 -23.43
CA ALA A 144 -6.85 42.12 -22.84
C ALA A 144 -7.04 41.35 -21.53
N PHE A 145 -8.06 41.69 -20.74
CA PHE A 145 -8.42 40.99 -19.50
C PHE A 145 -8.83 39.52 -19.73
N ARG A 146 -9.54 39.22 -20.83
CA ARG A 146 -9.89 37.84 -21.23
C ARG A 146 -8.70 37.01 -21.72
N ARG A 147 -7.63 37.68 -22.15
CA ARG A 147 -6.44 37.02 -22.71
C ARG A 147 -5.37 36.74 -21.66
N LEU A 148 -5.60 37.14 -20.40
CA LEU A 148 -4.69 36.80 -19.32
C LEU A 148 -4.76 35.27 -19.11
N VAL A 149 -3.60 34.61 -19.15
CA VAL A 149 -3.51 33.15 -19.03
C VAL A 149 -2.96 32.73 -17.66
N ASN A 150 -2.35 33.68 -16.95
CA ASN A 150 -1.54 33.40 -15.78
C ASN A 150 -2.26 33.74 -14.47
N THR A 151 -2.12 32.87 -13.48
CA THR A 151 -2.60 33.09 -12.10
C THR A 151 -2.02 34.37 -11.50
N ALA A 152 -0.74 34.66 -11.77
CA ALA A 152 -0.08 35.85 -11.25
C ALA A 152 -0.68 37.16 -11.80
N GLU A 153 -1.05 37.18 -13.08
CA GLU A 153 -1.63 38.40 -13.69
C GLU A 153 -3.02 38.70 -13.15
N TYR A 154 -3.85 37.68 -12.89
CA TYR A 154 -5.15 37.87 -12.25
C TYR A 154 -5.03 38.27 -10.78
N ALA A 155 -3.99 37.77 -10.08
CA ALA A 155 -3.72 38.16 -8.70
C ALA A 155 -3.41 39.66 -8.56
N ASP A 156 -2.75 40.28 -9.55
CA ASP A 156 -2.52 41.73 -9.59
C ASP A 156 -3.81 42.57 -9.63
N PHE A 157 -4.92 41.96 -10.10
CA PHE A 157 -6.26 42.55 -10.08
C PHE A 157 -7.10 42.09 -8.88
N GLY A 158 -6.55 41.24 -8.01
CA GLY A 158 -7.24 40.70 -6.84
C GLY A 158 -8.13 39.49 -7.14
N PHE A 159 -7.87 38.77 -8.23
CA PHE A 159 -8.61 37.56 -8.59
C PHE A 159 -7.72 36.31 -8.55
N GLU A 160 -8.33 35.21 -8.15
CA GLU A 160 -7.81 33.85 -8.27
C GLU A 160 -8.26 33.24 -9.60
N TYR A 161 -7.34 32.56 -10.28
CA TYR A 161 -7.58 31.94 -11.57
C TYR A 161 -7.50 30.42 -11.47
N ALA A 162 -8.56 29.73 -11.90
CA ALA A 162 -8.59 28.27 -12.00
C ALA A 162 -8.48 27.81 -13.45
N SER A 163 -7.29 27.35 -13.85
CA SER A 163 -7.03 26.83 -15.20
C SER A 163 -7.95 25.68 -15.59
N ASP A 164 -8.26 24.79 -14.65
CA ASP A 164 -9.07 23.59 -14.90
C ASP A 164 -10.51 23.92 -15.28
N ARG A 165 -11.02 25.06 -14.81
CA ARG A 165 -12.36 25.59 -15.15
C ARG A 165 -12.35 26.32 -16.48
N HIS A 166 -11.28 27.07 -16.75
CA HIS A 166 -11.11 27.77 -18.03
C HIS A 166 -11.10 26.80 -19.22
N VAL A 167 -10.38 25.68 -19.12
CA VAL A 167 -10.36 24.62 -20.16
C VAL A 167 -11.75 24.03 -20.41
N LYS A 168 -12.61 24.01 -19.38
CA LYS A 168 -13.98 23.50 -19.44
C LYS A 168 -15.01 24.56 -19.83
N ASN A 169 -14.58 25.78 -20.19
CA ASN A 169 -15.44 26.93 -20.46
C ASN A 169 -16.41 27.24 -19.29
N LEU A 170 -15.98 27.00 -18.06
CA LEU A 170 -16.72 27.33 -16.84
C LEU A 170 -16.20 28.65 -16.26
N PRO A 171 -17.01 29.39 -15.48
CA PRO A 171 -16.53 30.54 -14.72
C PRO A 171 -15.30 30.15 -13.89
N TYR A 172 -14.23 30.91 -14.05
CA TYR A 172 -12.87 30.52 -13.63
C TYR A 172 -12.14 31.60 -12.82
N LEU A 173 -12.80 32.73 -12.56
CA LEU A 173 -12.27 33.79 -11.71
C LEU A 173 -12.99 33.81 -10.37
N ARG A 174 -12.25 34.00 -9.29
CA ARG A 174 -12.82 34.18 -7.95
C ARG A 174 -12.15 35.37 -7.29
N PRO A 175 -12.89 36.29 -6.65
CA PRO A 175 -12.23 37.37 -5.91
C PRO A 175 -11.40 36.76 -4.77
N LEU A 176 -10.15 37.19 -4.67
CA LEU A 176 -9.32 36.84 -3.51
C LEU A 176 -9.94 37.54 -2.30
N SER A 177 -10.30 36.78 -1.27
CA SER A 177 -10.71 37.35 0.01
C SER A 177 -9.58 38.26 0.47
N ARG A 178 -9.85 39.56 0.52
CA ARG A 178 -8.90 40.55 1.05
C ARG A 178 -8.55 40.07 2.46
N GLN A 179 -7.36 39.51 2.64
CA GLN A 179 -6.82 39.35 3.98
C GLN A 179 -6.72 40.77 4.58
N PRO A 180 -7.34 41.02 5.74
CA PRO A 180 -7.24 42.31 6.42
C PRO A 180 -5.79 42.60 6.82
#